data_AF-A0A5J5E6Q2-F1
#
_entry.id   AF-A0A5J5E6Q2-F1
#
_cell.length_a   1.000
_cell.length_b   1.000
_cell.length_c   1.000
_cell.angle_alpha   90.00
_cell.angle_beta   90.00
_cell.angle_gamma   90.00
#
_symmetry.space_group_name_H-M   'P 1'
#
loop_
_entity.id
_entity.type
_entity.pdbx_description
1 polymer ?
#
loop_
_entity_poly.entity_id
_entity_poly.type
_entity_poly.pdbx_seq_one_letter_code
_entity_poly.pdbx_strand_id
1 'polypeptide(L)'
;MAEEANNTTPSQEATEPHGEAQTTDWEAKYREAVSHSRKWEQRAKDNSAAAAELEKLKESSLSEAEKTAKRLKELESENAAMKAERQHAEWAAQVSKDTGVPADLLHGDSLEAMGEYAKKLDQWAHPKPKGMPNQGGKPDHPAKGQETRDFVNRIFSD
;
A
#
# COMPACT_ATOMS: atom_id res chain seq x y z
N MET A 1 -34.35 49.05 48.46
CA MET A 1 -33.37 49.10 49.56
C MET A 1 -32.08 49.71 49.01
N ALA A 2 -31.47 50.79 49.52
CA ALA A 2 -31.81 51.64 50.67
C ALA A 2 -31.89 50.91 52.04
N GLU A 3 -31.15 51.26 53.10
CA GLU A 3 -30.03 52.21 53.30
C GLU A 3 -28.75 51.41 53.69
N GLU A 4 -27.63 51.85 54.25
CA GLU A 4 -27.12 53.07 54.95
C GLU A 4 -25.72 53.42 54.36
N ALA A 5 -25.16 54.64 54.39
CA ALA A 5 -25.11 55.76 55.34
C ALA A 5 -24.08 55.63 56.49
N ASN A 6 -22.90 56.24 56.31
CA ASN A 6 -22.40 57.26 57.24
C ASN A 6 -21.41 58.23 56.55
N ASN A 7 -21.34 59.47 57.02
CA ASN A 7 -20.52 60.56 56.50
C ASN A 7 -19.58 61.09 57.60
N THR A 8 -18.26 61.03 57.37
CA THR A 8 -17.27 61.78 58.17
C THR A 8 -16.14 62.30 57.28
N THR A 9 -16.24 63.55 56.85
CA THR A 9 -15.10 64.33 56.34
C THR A 9 -14.45 65.09 57.50
N PRO A 10 -13.17 64.85 57.83
CA PRO A 10 -12.31 65.85 58.45
C PRO A 10 -11.69 66.75 57.36
N SER A 11 -11.49 68.02 57.64
CA SER A 11 -10.94 68.97 56.67
C SER A 11 -9.42 68.87 56.52
N GLN A 12 -8.95 69.34 55.38
CA GLN A 12 -7.61 69.84 55.05
C GLN A 12 -6.54 69.84 56.17
N GLU A 13 -5.43 69.17 55.92
CA GLU A 13 -4.12 69.70 56.29
C GLU A 13 -3.15 69.52 55.11
N ALA A 14 -2.47 70.59 54.70
CA ALA A 14 -1.66 70.62 53.49
C ALA A 14 -0.19 70.33 53.80
N THR A 15 0.12 69.08 54.12
CA THR A 15 1.50 68.65 54.42
C THR A 15 2.31 68.52 53.14
N GLU A 16 3.43 69.24 53.07
CA GLU A 16 4.31 69.29 51.90
C GLU A 16 4.87 67.90 51.54
N PRO A 17 4.86 67.48 50.27
CA PRO A 17 5.62 66.32 49.83
C PRO A 17 7.10 66.69 49.70
N HIS A 18 7.77 66.96 50.83
CA HIS A 18 9.21 67.23 50.89
C HIS A 18 10.02 65.93 50.73
N GLY A 19 9.70 65.16 49.70
CA GLY A 19 10.56 64.08 49.22
C GLY A 19 11.84 64.68 48.65
N GLU A 20 12.99 64.14 49.07
CA GLU A 20 14.27 64.52 48.50
C GLU A 20 14.22 64.31 46.97
N ALA A 21 14.47 65.37 46.22
CA ALA A 21 14.50 65.31 44.77
C ALA A 21 15.72 64.49 44.32
N GLN A 22 15.57 63.16 44.26
CA GLN A 22 16.61 62.26 43.77
C GLN A 22 17.02 62.71 42.37
N THR A 23 18.19 63.32 42.29
CA THR A 23 18.79 63.86 41.07
C THR A 23 19.02 62.70 40.12
N THR A 24 18.05 62.47 39.23
CA THR A 24 18.09 61.33 38.31
C THR A 24 19.29 61.49 37.41
N ASP A 25 20.25 60.58 37.55
CA ASP A 25 21.36 60.45 36.61
C ASP A 25 20.83 59.87 35.29
N TRP A 26 20.52 60.78 34.37
CA TRP A 26 20.09 60.45 33.01
C TRP A 26 21.20 59.83 32.17
N GLU A 27 22.48 60.07 32.50
CA GLU A 27 23.60 59.44 31.81
C GLU A 27 23.73 57.96 32.22
N ALA A 28 23.59 57.66 33.52
CA ALA A 28 23.51 56.28 34.01
C ALA A 28 22.33 55.53 33.37
N LYS A 29 21.13 56.13 33.36
CA LYS A 29 19.93 55.53 32.71
C LYS A 29 20.13 55.31 31.21
N TYR A 30 20.79 56.23 30.50
CA TYR A 30 21.11 56.07 29.09
C TYR A 30 22.13 54.94 28.85
N ARG A 31 23.21 54.88 29.63
CA ARG A 31 24.23 53.81 29.59
C ARG A 31 23.61 52.45 29.90
N GLU A 32 22.72 52.38 30.88
CA GLU A 32 21.93 51.19 31.22
C GLU A 32 21.06 50.75 30.03
N ALA A 33 20.24 51.65 29.48
CA ALA A 33 19.36 51.37 28.34
C ALA A 33 20.12 50.89 27.10
N VAL A 34 21.26 51.50 26.78
CA VAL A 34 22.16 51.04 25.70
C VAL A 34 22.71 49.63 25.99
N SER A 35 22.99 49.31 27.27
CA SER A 35 23.38 47.95 27.65
C SER A 35 22.24 46.94 27.46
N HIS A 36 20.99 47.32 27.75
CA HIS A 36 19.81 46.45 27.57
C HIS A 36 19.50 46.22 26.09
N SER A 37 19.59 47.27 25.27
CA SER A 37 19.48 47.17 23.81
C SER A 37 20.47 46.15 23.24
N ARG A 38 21.76 46.25 23.58
CA ARG A 38 22.78 45.27 23.14
C ARG A 38 22.53 43.85 23.67
N LYS A 39 22.07 43.70 24.91
CA LYS A 39 21.71 42.39 25.49
C LYS A 39 20.52 41.75 24.76
N TRP A 40 19.53 42.54 24.33
CA TRP A 40 18.39 42.05 23.54
C TRP A 40 18.78 41.77 22.09
N GLU A 41 19.60 42.62 21.46
CA GLU A 41 20.14 42.41 20.13
C GLU A 41 20.93 41.10 20.04
N GLN A 42 21.79 40.80 21.04
CA GLN A 42 22.51 39.53 21.11
C GLN A 42 21.54 38.35 21.28
N ARG A 43 20.61 38.40 22.24
CA ARG A 43 19.60 37.35 22.45
C ARG A 43 18.73 37.09 21.21
N ALA A 44 18.42 38.13 20.43
CA ALA A 44 17.67 38.00 19.19
C ALA A 44 18.50 37.29 18.10
N LYS A 45 19.80 37.59 17.99
CA LYS A 45 20.72 36.86 17.09
C LYS A 45 20.89 35.41 17.53
N ASP A 46 21.11 35.16 18.82
CA ASP A 46 21.26 33.81 19.37
C ASP A 46 20.00 32.96 19.13
N ASN A 47 18.81 33.54 19.36
CA ASN A 47 17.52 32.88 19.13
C ASN A 47 17.24 32.64 17.64
N SER A 48 17.58 33.61 16.76
CA SER A 48 17.45 33.46 15.31
C SER A 48 18.38 32.37 14.75
N ALA A 49 19.61 32.28 15.25
CA ALA A 49 20.55 31.21 14.90
C ALA A 49 20.01 29.83 15.34
N ALA A 50 19.55 29.70 16.58
CA ALA A 50 18.95 28.46 17.09
C ALA A 50 17.67 28.06 16.32
N ALA A 51 16.86 29.03 15.88
CA ALA A 51 15.69 28.77 15.04
C ALA A 51 16.10 28.23 13.65
N ALA A 52 17.09 28.85 13.00
CA ALA A 52 17.61 28.40 11.70
C ALA A 52 18.28 27.01 11.77
N GLU A 53 18.98 26.69 12.85
CA GLU A 53 19.53 25.34 13.07
C GLU A 53 18.42 24.30 13.27
N LEU A 54 17.36 24.61 14.02
CA LEU A 54 16.21 23.73 14.19
C LEU A 54 15.39 23.56 12.90
N GLU A 55 15.30 24.58 12.06
CA GLU A 55 14.67 24.51 10.74
C GLU A 55 15.47 23.60 9.81
N LYS A 56 16.78 23.86 9.66
CA LYS A 56 17.70 23.04 8.87
C LYS A 56 17.74 21.57 9.32
N LEU A 57 17.68 21.30 10.62
CA LEU A 57 17.64 19.93 11.17
C LEU A 57 16.31 19.22 10.86
N LYS A 58 15.19 19.95 10.84
CA LYS A 58 13.89 19.41 10.39
C LYS A 58 13.91 19.14 8.89
N GLU A 59 14.42 20.06 8.07
CA GLU A 59 14.56 19.86 6.63
C GLU A 59 15.42 18.63 6.29
N SER A 60 16.59 18.48 6.94
CA SER A 60 17.45 17.32 6.72
C SER A 60 16.74 16.02 7.11
N SER A 61 16.15 15.99 8.32
CA SER A 61 15.40 14.85 8.86
C SER A 61 14.19 14.47 7.99
N LEU A 62 13.42 15.45 7.49
CA LEU A 62 12.32 15.22 6.56
C LEU A 62 12.83 14.68 5.22
N SER A 63 13.91 15.23 4.65
CA SER A 63 14.46 14.71 3.39
C SER A 63 15.02 13.29 3.54
N GLU A 64 15.54 12.93 4.72
CA GLU A 64 16.00 11.57 5.04
C GLU A 64 14.81 10.63 5.25
N ALA A 65 13.77 11.05 5.97
CA ALA A 65 12.52 10.31 6.13
C ALA A 65 11.80 10.06 4.80
N GLU A 66 11.80 11.04 3.87
CA GLU A 66 11.28 10.84 2.53
C GLU A 66 12.11 9.84 1.71
N LYS A 67 13.45 9.87 1.84
CA LYS A 67 14.35 8.93 1.16
C LYS A 67 14.17 7.51 1.70
N THR A 68 14.06 7.34 3.01
CA THR A 68 13.81 6.03 3.63
C THR A 68 12.40 5.53 3.35
N ALA A 69 11.37 6.38 3.38
CA ALA A 69 10.00 5.99 3.00
C ALA A 69 9.91 5.56 1.52
N LYS A 70 10.58 6.28 0.60
CA LYS A 70 10.66 5.87 -0.81
C LYS A 70 11.37 4.52 -0.96
N ARG A 71 12.50 4.32 -0.29
CA ARG A 71 13.23 3.03 -0.29
C ARG A 71 12.42 1.89 0.32
N LEU A 72 11.71 2.14 1.43
CA LEU A 72 10.86 1.14 2.07
C LEU A 72 9.73 0.71 1.15
N LYS A 73 9.03 1.67 0.52
CA LYS A 73 7.97 1.38 -0.46
C LYS A 73 8.48 0.59 -1.66
N GLU A 74 9.69 0.87 -2.15
CA GLU A 74 10.33 0.10 -3.23
C GLU A 74 10.57 -1.36 -2.78
N LEU A 75 11.21 -1.55 -1.63
CA LEU A 75 11.45 -2.89 -1.06
C LEU A 75 10.16 -3.64 -0.73
N GLU A 76 9.10 -2.96 -0.29
CA GLU A 76 7.77 -3.53 -0.08
C GLU A 76 7.14 -3.97 -1.40
N SER A 77 7.29 -3.18 -2.47
CA SER A 77 6.82 -3.51 -3.82
C SER A 77 7.57 -4.71 -4.41
N GLU A 78 8.91 -4.73 -4.30
CA GLU A 78 9.75 -5.87 -4.68
C GLU A 78 9.35 -7.14 -3.91
N ASN A 79 9.15 -7.03 -2.59
CA ASN A 79 8.70 -8.15 -1.76
C ASN A 79 7.28 -8.61 -2.09
N ALA A 80 6.37 -7.71 -2.48
CA ALA A 80 5.02 -8.04 -2.89
C ALA A 80 5.03 -8.79 -4.24
N ALA A 81 5.78 -8.28 -5.23
CA ALA A 81 5.95 -8.93 -6.52
C ALA A 81 6.55 -10.34 -6.37
N MET A 82 7.65 -10.47 -5.63
CA MET A 82 8.34 -11.77 -5.41
C MET A 82 7.48 -12.78 -4.63
N LYS A 83 6.56 -12.31 -3.77
CA LYS A 83 5.55 -13.17 -3.12
C LYS A 83 4.42 -13.56 -4.07
N ALA A 84 3.96 -12.66 -4.92
CA ALA A 84 2.93 -12.93 -5.92
C ALA A 84 3.42 -13.91 -7.00
N GLU A 85 4.64 -13.74 -7.50
CA GLU A 85 5.30 -14.70 -8.41
C GLU A 85 5.36 -16.10 -7.81
N ARG A 86 5.75 -16.20 -6.53
CA ARG A 86 5.76 -17.48 -5.80
C ARG A 86 4.37 -18.08 -5.65
N GLN A 87 3.36 -17.29 -5.30
CA GLN A 87 1.98 -17.79 -5.19
C GLN A 87 1.44 -18.24 -6.55
N HIS A 88 1.70 -17.49 -7.62
CA HIS A 88 1.34 -17.86 -8.99
C HIS A 88 2.05 -19.15 -9.44
N ALA A 89 3.33 -19.32 -9.12
CA ALA A 89 4.07 -20.57 -9.39
C ALA A 89 3.56 -21.75 -8.57
N GLU A 90 3.22 -21.54 -7.29
CA GLU A 90 2.64 -22.56 -6.41
C GLU A 90 1.22 -22.97 -6.88
N TRP A 91 0.39 -22.03 -7.34
CA TRP A 91 -0.93 -22.30 -7.96
C TRP A 91 -0.81 -23.00 -9.32
N ALA A 92 0.08 -22.53 -10.21
CA ALA A 92 0.33 -23.18 -11.49
C ALA A 92 0.83 -24.63 -11.29
N ALA A 93 1.73 -24.86 -10.34
CA ALA A 93 2.22 -26.19 -10.00
C ALA A 93 1.17 -27.09 -9.34
N GLN A 94 0.15 -26.54 -8.68
CA GLN A 94 -1.00 -27.30 -8.19
C GLN A 94 -1.95 -27.66 -9.33
N VAL A 95 -2.45 -26.66 -10.06
CA VAL A 95 -3.40 -26.87 -11.17
C VAL A 95 -2.80 -27.77 -12.25
N SER A 96 -1.49 -27.70 -12.49
CA SER A 96 -0.76 -28.58 -13.41
C SER A 96 -0.80 -30.05 -12.98
N LYS A 97 -0.71 -30.35 -11.68
CA LYS A 97 -0.85 -31.72 -11.16
C LYS A 97 -2.28 -32.22 -11.24
N ASP A 98 -3.25 -31.35 -10.95
CA ASP A 98 -4.67 -31.70 -10.90
C ASP A 98 -5.30 -31.89 -12.29
N THR A 99 -4.69 -31.32 -13.35
CA THR A 99 -5.22 -31.36 -14.73
C THR A 99 -4.29 -31.98 -15.77
N GLY A 100 -3.01 -32.21 -15.44
CA GLY A 100 -1.99 -32.69 -16.39
C GLY A 100 -1.48 -31.66 -17.39
N VAL A 101 -2.03 -30.44 -17.40
CA VAL A 101 -1.56 -29.34 -18.28
C VAL A 101 -0.23 -28.77 -17.73
N PRO A 102 0.82 -28.59 -18.56
CA PRO A 102 2.09 -28.00 -18.11
C PRO A 102 1.93 -26.62 -17.47
N ALA A 103 2.61 -26.38 -16.34
CA ALA A 103 2.52 -25.12 -15.59
C ALA A 103 2.87 -23.88 -16.42
N ASP A 104 3.84 -23.97 -17.35
CA ASP A 104 4.22 -22.89 -18.27
C ASP A 104 3.09 -22.45 -19.22
N LEU A 105 2.02 -23.25 -19.37
CA LEU A 105 0.84 -22.93 -20.16
C LEU A 105 -0.32 -22.41 -19.29
N LEU A 106 -0.15 -22.26 -17.98
CA LEU A 106 -1.22 -21.85 -17.07
C LEU A 106 -1.15 -20.36 -16.74
N HIS A 107 -2.26 -19.67 -17.02
CA HIS A 107 -2.39 -18.22 -16.92
C HIS A 107 -3.63 -17.88 -16.11
N GLY A 108 -3.53 -16.94 -15.17
CA GLY A 108 -4.69 -16.39 -14.47
C GLY A 108 -4.35 -15.76 -13.11
N ASP A 109 -5.07 -14.69 -12.77
CA ASP A 109 -4.84 -13.90 -11.55
C ASP A 109 -5.31 -14.61 -10.26
N SER A 110 -5.88 -15.82 -10.37
CA SER A 110 -6.32 -16.65 -9.25
C SER A 110 -6.24 -18.14 -9.58
N LEU A 111 -6.14 -18.97 -8.54
CA LEU A 111 -6.19 -20.44 -8.63
C LEU A 111 -7.44 -20.94 -9.38
N GLU A 112 -8.60 -20.31 -9.17
CA GLU A 112 -9.85 -20.66 -9.86
C GLU A 112 -9.80 -20.33 -11.36
N ALA A 113 -9.28 -19.15 -11.72
CA ALA A 113 -9.10 -18.76 -13.12
C ALA A 113 -8.13 -19.68 -13.85
N MET A 114 -6.99 -20.01 -13.21
CA MET A 114 -6.03 -21.00 -13.71
C MET A 114 -6.67 -22.39 -13.88
N GLY A 115 -7.45 -22.84 -12.88
CA GLY A 115 -8.13 -24.13 -12.91
C GLY A 115 -9.17 -24.25 -14.03
N GLU A 116 -9.97 -23.21 -14.24
CA GLU A 116 -10.93 -23.16 -15.35
C GLU A 116 -10.25 -23.02 -16.73
N TYR A 117 -9.10 -22.35 -16.81
CA TYR A 117 -8.30 -22.31 -18.03
C TYR A 117 -7.68 -23.67 -18.35
N ALA A 118 -7.12 -24.35 -17.35
CA ALA A 118 -6.53 -25.69 -17.49
C ALA A 118 -7.57 -26.73 -17.93
N LYS A 119 -8.78 -26.74 -17.35
CA LYS A 119 -9.89 -27.61 -17.79
C LYS A 119 -10.28 -27.38 -19.25
N LYS A 120 -10.20 -26.14 -19.74
CA LYS A 120 -10.48 -25.80 -21.16
C LYS A 120 -9.37 -26.27 -22.08
N LEU A 121 -8.11 -26.18 -21.65
CA LEU A 121 -6.96 -26.74 -22.38
C LEU A 121 -7.03 -28.27 -22.45
N ASP A 122 -7.33 -28.96 -21.35
CA ASP A 122 -7.51 -30.42 -21.34
C ASP A 122 -8.64 -30.87 -22.27
N GLN A 123 -9.82 -30.23 -22.18
CA GLN A 123 -10.95 -30.53 -23.08
C GLN A 123 -10.65 -30.29 -24.57
N TRP A 124 -9.71 -29.38 -24.88
CA TRP A 124 -9.25 -29.11 -26.25
C TRP A 124 -8.15 -30.08 -26.71
N ALA A 125 -7.23 -30.46 -25.83
CA ALA A 125 -6.13 -31.38 -26.10
C ALA A 125 -6.59 -32.85 -26.17
N HIS A 126 -7.59 -33.22 -25.37
CA HIS A 126 -8.21 -34.54 -25.32
C HIS A 126 -9.68 -34.49 -25.80
N PRO A 127 -9.94 -34.14 -27.07
CA PRO A 127 -11.30 -34.13 -27.60
C PRO A 127 -11.87 -35.54 -27.53
N LYS A 128 -12.97 -35.73 -26.79
CA LYS A 128 -13.61 -37.05 -26.61
C LYS A 128 -13.77 -37.73 -27.98
N PRO A 129 -13.27 -38.96 -28.15
CA PRO A 129 -13.33 -39.62 -29.45
C PRO A 129 -14.79 -39.72 -29.88
N LYS A 130 -15.10 -39.20 -31.08
CA LYS A 130 -16.40 -39.44 -31.72
C LYS A 130 -16.48 -40.92 -32.03
N GLY A 131 -17.04 -41.68 -31.09
CA GLY A 131 -17.27 -43.12 -31.21
C GLY A 131 -18.02 -43.38 -32.51
N MET A 132 -17.30 -43.95 -33.48
CA MET A 132 -17.86 -44.17 -34.81
C MET A 132 -18.97 -45.21 -34.68
N PRO A 133 -20.22 -44.89 -35.04
CA PRO A 133 -21.34 -45.78 -34.77
C PRO A 133 -21.12 -47.12 -35.47
N ASN A 134 -21.43 -48.20 -34.75
CA ASN A 134 -21.25 -49.60 -35.18
C ASN A 134 -19.79 -50.12 -35.28
N GLN A 135 -18.85 -49.58 -34.50
CA GLN A 135 -17.57 -50.26 -34.26
C GLN A 135 -17.79 -51.57 -33.45
N GLY A 136 -17.63 -52.72 -34.11
CA GLY A 136 -17.71 -54.05 -33.49
C GLY A 136 -19.11 -54.66 -33.36
N GLY A 137 -20.15 -53.99 -33.85
CA GLY A 137 -21.46 -54.62 -34.00
C GLY A 137 -21.45 -55.65 -35.13
N LYS A 138 -22.25 -56.69 -34.99
CA LYS A 138 -22.40 -57.75 -35.99
C LYS A 138 -23.28 -57.20 -37.12
N PRO A 139 -23.01 -57.49 -38.41
CA PRO A 139 -23.93 -57.11 -39.46
C PRO A 139 -25.23 -57.90 -39.30
N ASP A 140 -26.36 -57.22 -39.10
CA ASP A 140 -27.70 -57.83 -38.98
C ASP A 140 -28.23 -58.43 -40.31
N HIS A 141 -27.40 -58.43 -41.35
CA HIS A 141 -27.70 -58.93 -42.69
C HIS A 141 -26.56 -59.83 -43.17
N PRO A 142 -26.85 -60.93 -43.91
CA PRO A 142 -25.81 -61.81 -44.44
C PRO A 142 -24.84 -61.04 -45.33
N ALA A 143 -23.57 -61.44 -45.33
CA ALA A 143 -22.54 -60.75 -46.10
C ALA A 143 -22.87 -60.83 -47.61
N LYS A 144 -22.77 -59.69 -48.32
CA LYS A 144 -23.05 -59.62 -49.76
C LYS A 144 -22.28 -60.70 -50.52
N GLY A 145 -22.99 -61.59 -51.19
CA GLY A 145 -22.43 -62.72 -51.91
C GLY A 145 -22.29 -64.03 -51.12
N GLN A 146 -22.93 -64.17 -49.95
CA GLN A 146 -23.07 -65.50 -49.31
C GLN A 146 -23.79 -66.49 -50.22
N GLU A 147 -24.98 -66.15 -50.73
CA GLU A 147 -25.74 -67.00 -51.67
C GLU A 147 -24.88 -67.59 -52.80
N THR A 148 -24.00 -66.78 -53.39
CA THR A 148 -23.08 -67.21 -54.45
C THR A 148 -21.94 -68.10 -53.95
N ARG A 149 -21.42 -67.86 -52.74
CA ARG A 149 -20.39 -68.72 -52.11
C ARG A 149 -20.98 -70.06 -51.67
N ASP A 150 -22.17 -70.05 -51.09
CA ASP A 150 -22.84 -71.23 -50.58
C ASP A 150 -23.35 -72.11 -51.75
N PHE A 151 -23.77 -71.50 -52.86
CA PHE A 151 -23.99 -72.17 -54.14
C PHE A 151 -22.72 -72.81 -54.73
N VAL A 152 -21.59 -72.08 -54.74
CA VAL A 152 -20.30 -72.59 -55.22
C VAL A 152 -19.81 -73.75 -54.35
N ASN A 153 -19.84 -73.62 -53.02
CA ASN A 153 -19.45 -74.68 -52.10
C ASN A 153 -20.25 -75.97 -52.35
N ARG A 154 -21.57 -75.85 -52.57
CA ARG A 154 -22.45 -77.00 -52.88
C ARG A 154 -22.15 -77.66 -54.24
N ILE A 155 -21.49 -76.97 -55.18
CA ILE A 155 -21.07 -77.56 -56.48
C ILE A 155 -19.74 -78.32 -56.37
N PHE A 156 -18.90 -78.01 -55.36
CA PHE A 156 -17.56 -78.59 -55.18
C PHE A 156 -17.43 -79.39 -53.88
N SER A 157 -18.52 -80.02 -53.41
CA SER A 157 -18.58 -80.83 -52.18
C SER A 157 -19.19 -82.24 -52.37
N ASP A 158 -19.35 -82.68 -53.63
CA ASP A 158 -19.53 -84.08 -54.05
C ASP A 158 -18.22 -84.55 -54.75
#